data_AF-A0A0D6AXE3-F1
#
_entry.id   AF-A0A0D6AXE3-F1
#
_cell.length_a   1.000
_cell.length_b   1.000
_cell.length_c   1.000
_cell.angle_alpha   90.00
_cell.angle_beta   90.00
_cell.angle_gamma   90.00
#
_symmetry.space_group_name_H-M   'P 1'
#
loop_
_entity.id
_entity.type
_entity.pdbx_description
1 polymer ?
#
loop_
_entity_poly.entity_id
_entity_poly.type
_entity_poly.pdbx_seq_one_letter_code
_entity_poly.pdbx_strand_id
1 'polypeptide(L)'
;MNIHGNTAFAQRIATYSREADMAGIRSPDFEKDVAETGEMGPGARPHGAAAIADIFARHDTTSISPREIDTMAEELRDAGFDDFDFLLGLETYGEKFQSHLVEAIQSAGIEARHPDYTQPMDLISVNRDQLAHARRAGAPTEWREAFLARLEAFQAAAHPAPTGLSTAESLVLARAT
;
A
#
# COMPACT_ATOMS: atom_id res chain seq x y z
N MET A 1 27.32 10.73 -17.53
CA MET A 1 26.43 10.81 -16.36
C MET A 1 25.47 11.96 -16.61
N ASN A 2 24.29 11.69 -17.16
CA ASN A 2 23.29 12.70 -17.53
C ASN A 2 21.96 12.34 -16.88
N ILE A 3 21.53 13.14 -15.92
CA ILE A 3 20.23 13.06 -15.24
C ILE A 3 19.31 14.07 -15.94
N HIS A 4 18.46 13.62 -16.87
CA HIS A 4 17.42 14.44 -17.51
C HIS A 4 16.06 13.72 -17.61
N GLY A 5 15.83 12.65 -16.86
CA GLY A 5 14.65 11.78 -17.03
C GLY A 5 13.41 12.13 -16.21
N ASN A 6 13.50 12.95 -15.16
CA ASN A 6 12.45 12.95 -14.11
C ASN A 6 11.41 14.08 -14.19
N THR A 7 11.55 15.02 -15.13
CA THR A 7 10.64 16.19 -15.24
C THR A 7 9.45 15.92 -16.16
N ALA A 8 9.57 14.95 -17.09
CA ALA A 8 8.53 14.66 -18.08
C ALA A 8 7.35 13.84 -17.52
N PHE A 9 7.58 13.02 -16.48
CA PHE A 9 6.53 12.21 -15.86
C PHE A 9 5.59 13.04 -14.97
N ALA A 10 6.16 13.92 -14.14
CA ALA A 10 5.38 14.84 -13.31
C ALA A 10 4.55 15.84 -14.15
N GLN A 11 5.07 16.27 -15.30
CA GLN A 11 4.33 17.13 -16.22
C GLN A 11 3.17 16.38 -16.90
N ARG A 12 3.32 15.08 -17.22
CA ARG A 12 2.25 14.28 -17.83
C ARG A 12 1.06 14.03 -16.91
N ILE A 13 1.28 13.84 -15.61
CA ILE A 13 0.20 13.64 -14.63
C ILE A 13 -0.60 14.94 -14.46
N ALA A 14 0.07 16.09 -14.39
CA ALA A 14 -0.59 17.39 -14.29
C ALA A 14 -1.39 17.78 -15.55
N THR A 15 -1.00 17.29 -16.73
CA THR A 15 -1.77 17.49 -17.97
C THR A 15 -3.03 16.63 -18.00
N TYR A 16 -2.97 15.38 -17.54
CA TYR A 16 -4.14 14.48 -17.49
C TYR A 16 -5.26 15.00 -16.59
N SER A 17 -4.94 15.53 -15.40
CA SER A 17 -5.95 16.10 -14.50
C SER A 17 -6.60 17.38 -15.05
N ARG A 18 -5.93 18.09 -15.98
CA ARG A 18 -6.48 19.32 -16.59
C ARG A 18 -7.33 19.03 -17.83
N GLU A 19 -7.06 17.94 -18.55
CA GLU A 19 -7.85 17.52 -19.72
C GLU A 19 -9.12 16.75 -19.32
N ALA A 20 -9.09 15.97 -18.24
CA ALA A 20 -10.25 15.26 -17.73
C ALA A 20 -11.39 16.18 -17.24
N ASP A 21 -11.03 17.33 -16.66
CA ASP A 21 -12.00 18.33 -16.15
C ASP A 21 -12.71 19.11 -17.29
N MET A 22 -12.14 19.11 -18.50
CA MET A 22 -12.67 19.86 -19.65
C MET A 22 -13.50 19.00 -20.63
N ALA A 23 -13.45 17.68 -20.50
CA ALA A 23 -14.01 16.78 -21.52
C ALA A 23 -15.46 16.34 -21.24
N GLY A 24 -16.03 16.58 -20.06
CA GLY A 24 -17.45 16.33 -19.79
C GLY A 24 -17.94 14.94 -20.21
N ILE A 25 -17.09 13.91 -20.11
CA ILE A 25 -17.42 12.56 -20.55
C ILE A 25 -18.31 11.90 -19.50
N ARG A 26 -19.61 12.18 -19.57
CA ARG A 26 -20.64 11.28 -19.03
C ARG A 26 -20.72 10.10 -19.98
N SER A 27 -19.98 9.04 -19.69
CA SER A 27 -20.14 7.78 -20.42
C SER A 27 -21.43 7.12 -19.93
N PRO A 28 -22.46 6.95 -20.78
CA PRO A 28 -23.75 6.37 -20.39
C PRO A 28 -23.65 4.90 -19.98
N ASP A 29 -22.51 4.25 -20.25
CA ASP A 29 -22.25 2.87 -19.86
C ASP A 29 -21.96 2.73 -18.36
N PHE A 30 -21.45 3.78 -17.69
CA PHE A 30 -21.18 3.74 -16.25
C PHE A 30 -22.47 3.80 -15.41
N GLU A 31 -23.50 4.52 -15.88
CA GLU A 31 -24.80 4.61 -15.19
C GLU A 31 -25.59 3.29 -15.28
N LYS A 32 -25.35 2.48 -16.31
CA LYS A 32 -26.00 1.18 -16.48
C LYS A 32 -25.40 0.12 -15.53
N ASP A 33 -24.09 0.13 -15.35
CA ASP A 33 -23.40 -0.78 -14.41
C ASP A 33 -23.73 -0.45 -12.93
N VAL A 34 -23.99 0.83 -12.62
CA VAL A 34 -24.43 1.28 -11.29
C VAL A 34 -25.91 0.97 -11.03
N ALA A 35 -26.74 0.86 -12.08
CA ALA A 35 -28.16 0.51 -11.94
C ALA A 35 -28.40 -1.01 -11.84
N GLU A 36 -27.55 -1.85 -12.44
CA GLU A 36 -27.66 -3.32 -12.39
C GLU A 36 -27.07 -3.94 -11.10
N THR A 37 -26.37 -3.17 -10.26
CA THR A 37 -25.84 -3.63 -8.96
C THR A 37 -26.86 -3.59 -7.81
N GLY A 38 -28.13 -3.29 -8.11
CA GLY A 38 -29.23 -3.19 -7.15
C GLY A 38 -29.76 -4.51 -6.55
N GLU A 39 -29.31 -5.68 -7.00
CA GLU A 39 -29.66 -6.96 -6.39
C GLU A 39 -28.43 -7.88 -6.25
N MET A 40 -27.66 -7.69 -5.18
CA MET A 40 -26.77 -8.74 -4.68
C MET A 40 -27.46 -9.52 -3.56
N GLY A 41 -27.70 -10.80 -3.82
CA GLY A 41 -28.23 -11.78 -2.87
C GLY A 41 -27.37 -11.99 -1.62
N PRO A 42 -27.74 -12.94 -0.73
CA PRO A 42 -27.28 -12.99 0.65
C PRO A 42 -25.81 -13.40 0.75
N GLY A 43 -24.94 -12.42 0.91
CA GLY A 43 -23.50 -12.61 1.12
C GLY A 43 -22.77 -11.27 1.25
N ALA A 44 -23.28 -10.36 2.09
CA ALA A 44 -22.63 -9.07 2.33
C ALA A 44 -21.20 -9.31 2.85
N ARG A 45 -20.19 -8.87 2.07
CA ARG A 45 -18.80 -8.87 2.52
C ARG A 45 -18.68 -7.94 3.75
N PRO A 46 -17.87 -8.30 4.76
CA PRO A 46 -17.69 -7.46 5.95
C PRO A 46 -17.24 -6.05 5.55
N HIS A 47 -17.89 -5.02 6.11
CA HIS A 47 -17.62 -3.62 5.78
C HIS A 47 -17.51 -2.77 7.06
N GLY A 48 -16.73 -1.69 7.00
CA GLY A 48 -16.56 -0.73 8.09
C GLY A 48 -15.37 -1.04 9.01
N ALA A 49 -15.24 -0.26 10.08
CA ALA A 49 -14.01 -0.19 10.88
C ALA A 49 -13.52 -1.53 11.45
N ALA A 50 -14.43 -2.43 11.84
CA ALA A 50 -14.07 -3.76 12.34
C ALA A 50 -13.45 -4.65 11.24
N ALA A 51 -14.06 -4.66 10.05
CA ALA A 51 -13.53 -5.40 8.90
C ALA A 51 -12.14 -4.88 8.49
N ILE A 52 -11.96 -3.56 8.48
CA ILE A 52 -10.68 -2.90 8.21
C ILE A 52 -9.62 -3.31 9.25
N ALA A 53 -9.96 -3.29 10.54
CA ALA A 53 -9.05 -3.71 11.60
C ALA A 53 -8.64 -5.19 11.47
N ASP A 54 -9.60 -6.06 11.15
CA ASP A 54 -9.34 -7.48 10.91
C ASP A 54 -8.42 -7.71 9.71
N ILE A 55 -8.51 -6.90 8.65
CA ILE A 55 -7.61 -6.96 7.50
C ILE A 55 -6.18 -6.61 7.93
N PHE A 56 -5.98 -5.48 8.63
CA PHE A 56 -4.65 -5.12 9.15
C PHE A 56 -4.09 -6.16 10.13
N ALA A 57 -4.94 -6.85 10.91
CA ALA A 57 -4.52 -7.94 11.80
C ALA A 57 -4.01 -9.19 11.05
N ARG A 58 -4.47 -9.45 9.83
CA ARG A 58 -4.02 -10.59 9.03
C ARG A 58 -2.71 -10.35 8.29
N HIS A 59 -2.39 -9.08 7.99
CA HIS A 59 -1.25 -8.71 7.17
C HIS A 59 -0.17 -8.04 8.02
N ASP A 60 0.97 -8.71 8.22
CA ASP A 60 2.14 -8.14 8.91
C ASP A 60 3.01 -7.36 7.92
N THR A 61 2.96 -6.03 7.98
CA THR A 61 3.70 -5.15 7.05
C THR A 61 5.22 -5.19 7.22
N THR A 62 5.73 -5.82 8.27
CA THR A 62 7.17 -6.10 8.45
C THR A 62 7.63 -7.39 7.77
N SER A 63 6.69 -8.22 7.32
CA SER A 63 6.94 -9.47 6.59
C SER A 63 5.80 -9.76 5.61
N ILE A 64 5.66 -8.90 4.59
CA ILE A 64 4.59 -8.98 3.59
C ILE A 64 5.16 -9.14 2.17
N SER A 65 4.56 -10.02 1.37
CA SER A 65 4.91 -10.19 -0.05
C SER A 65 4.15 -9.21 -0.96
N PRO A 66 4.68 -8.89 -2.16
CA PRO A 66 3.94 -8.10 -3.15
C PRO A 66 2.54 -8.64 -3.48
N ARG A 67 2.35 -9.96 -3.49
CA ARG A 67 1.04 -10.59 -3.71
C ARG A 67 0.06 -10.36 -2.55
N GLU A 68 0.56 -10.42 -1.33
CA GLU A 68 -0.24 -10.12 -0.14
C GLU A 68 -0.62 -8.64 -0.08
N ILE A 69 0.26 -7.74 -0.54
CA ILE A 69 -0.06 -6.31 -0.67
C ILE A 69 -1.24 -6.08 -1.62
N ASP A 70 -1.24 -6.71 -2.80
CA ASP A 70 -2.37 -6.61 -3.74
C ASP A 70 -3.68 -7.12 -3.11
N THR A 71 -3.60 -8.22 -2.36
CA THR A 71 -4.74 -8.82 -1.65
C THR A 71 -5.26 -7.87 -0.58
N MET A 72 -4.36 -7.32 0.24
CA MET A 72 -4.67 -6.37 1.30
C MET A 72 -5.34 -5.10 0.76
N ALA A 73 -4.81 -4.53 -0.34
CA ALA A 73 -5.39 -3.34 -0.95
C ALA A 73 -6.81 -3.58 -1.49
N GLU A 74 -7.05 -4.75 -2.11
CA GLU A 74 -8.37 -5.16 -2.59
C GLU A 74 -9.36 -5.35 -1.42
N GLU A 75 -8.96 -6.07 -0.37
CA GLU A 75 -9.76 -6.28 0.83
C GLU A 75 -10.11 -4.95 1.53
N LEU A 76 -9.15 -4.02 1.67
CA LEU A 76 -9.38 -2.71 2.27
C LEU A 76 -10.38 -1.88 1.47
N ARG A 77 -10.26 -1.89 0.14
CA ARG A 77 -11.18 -1.20 -0.75
C ARG A 77 -12.60 -1.76 -0.62
N ASP A 78 -12.74 -3.08 -0.62
CA ASP A 78 -14.03 -3.76 -0.47
C ASP A 78 -14.67 -3.54 0.90
N ALA A 79 -13.85 -3.35 1.94
CA ALA A 79 -14.30 -3.03 3.30
C ALA A 79 -14.66 -1.54 3.51
N GLY A 80 -14.48 -0.69 2.48
CA GLY A 80 -14.82 0.72 2.51
C GLY A 80 -13.75 1.63 3.10
N PHE A 81 -12.48 1.25 3.03
CA PHE A 81 -11.37 2.11 3.45
C PHE A 81 -11.24 3.33 2.52
N ASP A 82 -11.23 4.53 3.11
CA ASP A 82 -11.42 5.81 2.39
C ASP A 82 -10.13 6.60 2.12
N ASP A 83 -9.00 6.16 2.67
CA ASP A 83 -7.69 6.78 2.41
C ASP A 83 -7.10 6.27 1.08
N PHE A 84 -7.50 6.92 -0.01
CA PHE A 84 -7.08 6.58 -1.37
C PHE A 84 -5.57 6.74 -1.59
N ASP A 85 -4.94 7.74 -0.97
CA ASP A 85 -3.49 7.96 -1.11
C ASP A 85 -2.70 6.81 -0.47
N PHE A 86 -3.20 6.28 0.65
CA PHE A 86 -2.63 5.10 1.28
C PHE A 86 -2.83 3.83 0.42
N LEU A 87 -4.03 3.61 -0.12
CA LEU A 87 -4.29 2.47 -1.02
C LEU A 87 -3.40 2.51 -2.26
N LEU A 88 -3.29 3.67 -2.90
CA LEU A 88 -2.40 3.86 -4.03
C LEU A 88 -0.94 3.60 -3.63
N GLY A 89 -0.53 4.10 -2.46
CA GLY A 89 0.80 3.84 -1.90
C GLY A 89 1.08 2.34 -1.78
N LEU A 90 0.16 1.57 -1.18
CA LEU A 90 0.27 0.11 -1.10
C LEU A 90 0.39 -0.54 -2.47
N GLU A 91 -0.48 -0.19 -3.41
CA GLU A 91 -0.51 -0.79 -4.75
C GLU A 91 0.81 -0.63 -5.52
N THR A 92 1.58 0.45 -5.29
CA THR A 92 2.91 0.59 -5.91
C THR A 92 3.91 -0.49 -5.49
N TYR A 93 3.68 -1.15 -4.35
CA TYR A 93 4.47 -2.26 -3.85
C TYR A 93 3.87 -3.62 -4.21
N GLY A 94 2.68 -3.65 -4.83
CA GLY A 94 1.98 -4.87 -5.24
C GLY A 94 2.59 -5.57 -6.44
N GLU A 95 2.29 -6.86 -6.60
CA GLU A 95 2.72 -7.69 -7.74
C GLU A 95 2.22 -7.11 -9.07
N LYS A 96 0.96 -6.67 -9.14
CA LYS A 96 0.36 -6.11 -10.36
C LYS A 96 1.14 -4.90 -10.87
N PHE A 97 1.43 -3.93 -10.00
CA PHE A 97 2.18 -2.74 -10.37
C PHE A 97 3.62 -3.06 -10.77
N GLN A 98 4.32 -3.87 -9.95
CA GLN A 98 5.69 -4.26 -10.22
C GLN A 98 5.83 -5.05 -11.53
N SER A 99 4.88 -5.92 -11.84
CA SER A 99 4.84 -6.67 -13.10
C SER A 99 4.72 -5.74 -14.30
N HIS A 100 3.80 -4.79 -14.26
CA HIS A 100 3.67 -3.78 -15.32
C HIS A 100 4.91 -2.89 -15.47
N LEU A 101 5.59 -2.57 -14.36
CA LEU A 101 6.85 -1.83 -14.43
C LEU A 101 7.94 -2.64 -15.17
N VAL A 102 8.07 -3.93 -14.88
CA VAL A 102 9.01 -4.82 -15.56
C VAL A 102 8.68 -4.93 -17.05
N GLU A 103 7.41 -5.14 -17.39
CA GLU A 103 6.94 -5.19 -18.79
C GLU A 103 7.25 -3.89 -19.54
N ALA A 104 7.02 -2.74 -18.91
CA ALA A 104 7.32 -1.43 -19.49
C ALA A 104 8.83 -1.27 -19.75
N ILE A 105 9.68 -1.68 -18.81
CA ILE A 105 11.14 -1.64 -18.96
C ILE A 105 11.62 -2.56 -20.09
N GLN A 106 11.09 -3.78 -20.16
CA GLN A 106 11.37 -4.73 -21.24
C GLN A 106 10.95 -4.18 -22.60
N SER A 107 9.78 -3.54 -22.69
CA SER A 107 9.30 -2.92 -23.93
C SER A 107 10.20 -1.78 -24.42
N ALA A 108 10.94 -1.14 -23.51
CA ALA A 108 11.95 -0.13 -23.83
C ALA A 108 13.31 -0.74 -24.25
N GLY A 109 13.40 -2.06 -24.38
CA GLY A 109 14.61 -2.79 -24.79
C GLY A 109 15.64 -2.99 -23.67
N ILE A 110 15.25 -2.77 -22.42
CA ILE A 110 16.12 -2.97 -21.25
C ILE A 110 15.85 -4.37 -20.68
N GLU A 111 16.90 -5.17 -20.47
CA GLU A 111 16.75 -6.46 -19.82
C GLU A 111 16.35 -6.26 -18.35
N ALA A 112 15.15 -6.72 -18.00
CA ALA A 112 14.62 -6.75 -16.65
C ALA A 112 14.01 -8.11 -16.37
N ARG A 113 14.15 -8.59 -15.13
CA ARG A 113 13.57 -9.86 -14.69
C ARG A 113 12.43 -9.59 -13.72
N HIS A 114 11.38 -10.39 -13.81
CA HIS A 114 10.35 -10.41 -12.79
C HIS A 114 10.96 -10.91 -11.47
N PRO A 115 10.81 -10.18 -10.36
CA PRO A 115 11.19 -10.69 -9.05
C PRO A 115 10.26 -11.83 -8.62
N ASP A 116 10.64 -12.54 -7.56
CA ASP A 116 9.74 -13.47 -6.89
C ASP A 116 8.73 -12.67 -6.05
N TYR A 117 7.50 -12.56 -6.55
CA TYR A 117 6.41 -11.83 -5.90
C TYR A 117 5.85 -12.52 -4.64
N THR A 118 6.31 -13.73 -4.32
CA THR A 118 5.95 -14.44 -3.09
C THR A 118 6.96 -14.21 -1.97
N GLN A 119 8.11 -13.60 -2.27
CA GLN A 119 9.14 -13.32 -1.28
C GLN A 119 8.69 -12.17 -0.37
N PRO A 120 8.61 -12.38 0.97
CA PRO A 120 8.25 -11.33 1.91
C PRO A 120 9.31 -10.23 2.00
N MET A 121 8.86 -9.02 2.32
CA MET A 121 9.71 -7.87 2.60
C MET A 121 9.20 -7.08 3.81
N ASP A 122 10.11 -6.32 4.43
CA ASP A 122 9.77 -5.34 5.45
C ASP A 122 9.42 -4.00 4.77
N LEU A 123 8.13 -3.78 4.54
CA LEU A 123 7.62 -2.59 3.85
C LEU A 123 7.91 -1.31 4.64
N ILE A 124 7.91 -1.39 5.97
CA ILE A 124 8.23 -0.26 6.86
C ILE A 124 9.71 0.11 6.71
N SER A 125 10.62 -0.86 6.80
CA SER A 125 12.06 -0.61 6.66
C SER A 125 12.40 -0.08 5.26
N VAL A 126 11.80 -0.64 4.21
CA VAL A 126 11.94 -0.12 2.84
C VAL A 126 11.55 1.35 2.75
N ASN A 127 10.42 1.75 3.33
CA ASN A 127 9.96 3.14 3.30
C ASN A 127 10.84 4.08 4.15
N ARG A 128 11.36 3.61 5.29
CA ARG A 128 12.35 4.36 6.10
C ARG A 128 13.62 4.63 5.33
N ASP A 129 14.14 3.62 4.62
CA ASP A 129 15.36 3.76 3.80
C ASP A 129 15.14 4.73 2.63
N GLN A 130 14.01 4.62 1.94
CA GLN A 130 13.63 5.52 0.86
C GLN A 130 13.44 6.97 1.34
N LEU A 131 12.85 7.16 2.52
CA LEU A 131 12.70 8.48 3.15
C LEU A 131 14.07 9.07 3.52
N ALA A 132 14.95 8.28 4.13
CA ALA A 132 16.30 8.71 4.47
C ALA A 132 17.09 9.10 3.21
N HIS A 133 16.92 8.36 2.12
CA HIS A 133 17.51 8.71 0.83
C HIS A 133 16.95 10.02 0.27
N ALA A 134 15.62 10.19 0.25
CA ALA A 134 14.97 11.40 -0.26
C ALA A 134 15.41 12.66 0.51
N ARG A 135 15.51 12.58 1.83
CA ARG A 135 16.03 13.66 2.68
C ARG A 135 17.46 14.06 2.30
N ARG A 136 18.34 13.08 2.08
CA ARG A 136 19.73 13.35 1.64
C ARG A 136 19.80 13.95 0.24
N ALA A 137 18.86 13.60 -0.63
CA ALA A 137 18.78 14.12 -1.99
C ALA A 137 18.09 15.49 -2.10
N GLY A 138 17.53 16.03 -1.00
CA GLY A 138 16.75 17.27 -1.01
C GLY A 138 15.42 17.15 -1.78
N ALA A 139 14.90 15.94 -1.93
CA ALA A 139 13.61 15.68 -2.57
C ALA A 139 12.45 15.92 -1.58
N PRO A 140 11.24 16.26 -2.07
CA PRO A 140 10.04 16.29 -1.23
C PRO A 140 9.79 14.97 -0.51
N THR A 141 9.31 15.03 0.73
CA THR A 141 9.17 13.87 1.63
C THR A 141 7.80 13.70 2.26
N GLU A 142 6.94 14.70 2.15
CA GLU A 142 5.70 14.85 2.91
C GLU A 142 4.76 13.65 2.72
N TRP A 143 4.54 13.25 1.47
CA TRP A 143 3.69 12.09 1.16
C TRP A 143 4.23 10.79 1.77
N ARG A 144 5.54 10.55 1.65
CA ARG A 144 6.17 9.34 2.18
C ARG A 144 6.17 9.31 3.70
N GLU A 145 6.33 10.46 4.34
CA GLU A 145 6.22 10.59 5.80
C GLU A 145 4.82 10.25 6.28
N ALA A 146 3.78 10.76 5.61
CA ALA A 146 2.39 10.44 5.93
C ALA A 146 2.08 8.95 5.72
N PHE A 147 2.51 8.39 4.58
CA PHE A 147 2.33 6.97 4.27
C PHE A 147 3.02 6.07 5.30
N LEU A 148 4.28 6.35 5.63
CA LEU A 148 5.04 5.60 6.63
C LEU A 148 4.40 5.70 8.02
N ALA A 149 3.99 6.90 8.44
CA ALA A 149 3.33 7.07 9.74
C ALA A 149 2.03 6.25 9.83
N ARG A 150 1.28 6.15 8.73
CA ARG A 150 0.04 5.36 8.67
C ARG A 150 0.34 3.85 8.72
N LEU A 151 1.32 3.38 7.97
CA LEU A 151 1.79 1.99 8.04
C LEU A 151 2.21 1.61 9.45
N GLU A 152 3.04 2.44 10.09
CA GLU A 152 3.52 2.21 11.46
C GLU A 152 2.37 2.21 12.48
N ALA A 153 1.39 3.11 12.33
CA ALA A 153 0.22 3.16 13.21
C ALA A 153 -0.63 1.90 13.10
N PHE A 154 -0.90 1.41 11.88
CA PHE A 154 -1.67 0.19 11.68
C PHE A 154 -0.90 -1.05 12.14
N GLN A 155 0.39 -1.14 11.84
CA GLN A 155 1.24 -2.23 12.31
C GLN A 155 1.25 -2.29 13.84
N ALA A 156 1.43 -1.16 14.51
CA ALA A 156 1.47 -1.11 15.98
C ALA A 156 0.12 -1.49 16.62
N ALA A 157 -1.00 -1.12 15.99
CA ALA A 157 -2.33 -1.47 16.45
C ALA A 157 -2.68 -2.95 16.24
N ALA A 158 -2.28 -3.51 15.10
CA ALA A 158 -2.61 -4.87 14.69
C ALA A 158 -1.66 -5.93 15.26
N HIS A 159 -0.37 -5.60 15.34
CA HIS A 159 0.72 -6.50 15.72
C HIS A 159 1.53 -5.87 16.85
N PRO A 160 0.95 -5.76 18.07
CA PRO A 160 1.66 -5.18 19.20
C PRO A 160 2.93 -6.00 19.47
N ALA A 161 4.06 -5.31 19.63
CA ALA A 161 5.29 -5.97 20.01
C ALA A 161 5.04 -6.85 21.25
N PRO A 162 5.58 -8.09 21.30
CA PRO A 162 5.44 -8.92 22.49
C PRO A 162 5.94 -8.10 23.67
N THR A 163 5.04 -7.80 24.59
CA THR A 163 5.37 -7.10 25.82
C THR A 163 6.32 -8.04 26.56
N GLY A 164 7.60 -7.71 26.53
CA GLY A 164 8.63 -8.43 27.28
C GLY A 164 8.35 -8.27 28.77
N LEU A 165 7.40 -9.04 29.30
CA LEU A 165 7.35 -9.34 30.71
C LEU A 165 8.55 -10.24 30.97
N SER A 166 9.56 -9.63 31.56
CA SER A 166 10.71 -10.24 32.20
C SER A 166 10.32 -11.55 32.89
N THR A 167 10.59 -12.69 32.24
CA THR A 167 10.57 -14.01 32.89
C THR A 167 11.52 -14.02 34.11
N ALA A 168 12.49 -13.10 34.17
CA ALA A 168 13.38 -12.92 35.30
C ALA A 168 12.72 -12.27 36.53
N GLU A 169 11.70 -11.42 36.39
CA GLU A 169 10.99 -10.83 37.54
C GLU A 169 9.96 -11.79 38.16
N SER A 170 9.39 -12.70 37.38
CA SER A 170 8.46 -13.71 37.90
C SER A 170 9.18 -14.80 38.72
N LEU A 171 10.47 -15.06 38.43
CA LEU A 171 11.29 -16.05 39.14
C LEU A 171 11.87 -15.54 40.47
N VAL A 172 11.95 -14.23 40.68
CA VAL A 172 12.43 -13.65 41.96
C VAL A 172 11.29 -13.60 42.99
N LEU A 173 10.04 -13.38 42.57
CA LEU A 173 8.89 -13.39 43.49
C LEU A 173 8.50 -14.80 43.97
N ALA A 174 8.75 -15.84 43.16
CA ALA A 174 8.43 -17.22 43.49
C ALA A 174 9.47 -17.92 44.41
N ARG A 175 10.59 -17.26 44.74
CA ARG A 175 11.63 -17.79 45.64
C ARG A 175 11.63 -17.12 47.02
N ALA A 176 10.70 -16.19 47.27
CA ALA A 176 10.63 -15.43 48.51
C ALA A 176 9.44 -15.81 49.42
N THR A 177 8.82 -16.97 49.21
CA THR A 177 7.82 -17.58 50.10
C THR A 177 8.31 -18.94 50.57
#